data_AF-A0A840ZNQ4-F1
#
_entry.id   AF-A0A840ZNQ4-F1
#
_cell.length_a   1.000
_cell.length_b   1.000
_cell.length_c   1.000
_cell.angle_alpha   90.00
_cell.angle_beta   90.00
_cell.angle_gamma   90.00
#
_symmetry.space_group_name_H-M   'P 1'
#
loop_
_entity.id
_entity.type
_entity.pdbx_description
1 polymer ?
#
loop_
_entity_poly.entity_id
_entity_poly.type
_entity_poly.pdbx_seq_one_letter_code
_entity_poly.pdbx_strand_id
1 'polypeptide(L)'
;MAGDRQELLDSFYHQHGPCCAGCDWWRSLNSMAGECHAGPMVAGVDRTAPLNIHGASRAIGAGHVMTLREHVCGAFKDEFDWASLPLGYRRRIGAPLTEKGRIALATTQGRETGGGVDG
;
A
#
# COMPACT_ATOMS: atom_id res chain seq x y z
N MET A 1 8.94 -18.61 4.42
CA MET A 1 8.06 -18.06 3.37
C MET A 1 7.82 -16.57 3.59
N ALA A 2 8.90 -15.77 3.67
CA ALA A 2 8.76 -14.30 3.73
C ALA A 2 8.54 -13.69 2.33
N GLY A 3 9.07 -14.35 1.29
CA GLY A 3 8.92 -13.94 -0.11
C GLY A 3 7.48 -13.98 -0.60
N ASP A 4 6.74 -15.05 -0.31
CA ASP A 4 5.34 -15.20 -0.77
C ASP A 4 4.42 -14.10 -0.23
N ARG A 5 4.65 -13.67 1.03
CA ARG A 5 3.91 -12.57 1.63
C ARG A 5 4.21 -11.23 0.95
N GLN A 6 5.49 -10.95 0.66
CA GLN A 6 5.87 -9.71 0.01
C GLN A 6 5.31 -9.64 -1.42
N GLU A 7 5.40 -10.74 -2.17
CA GLU A 7 4.86 -10.82 -3.53
C GLU A 7 3.35 -10.53 -3.57
N LEU A 8 2.58 -11.01 -2.59
CA LEU A 8 1.15 -10.70 -2.46
C LEU A 8 0.88 -9.22 -2.19
N LEU A 9 1.67 -8.57 -1.35
CA LEU A 9 1.51 -7.15 -1.01
C LEU A 9 1.89 -6.24 -2.17
N ASP A 10 3.01 -6.54 -2.84
CA ASP A 10 3.47 -5.81 -4.02
C ASP A 10 2.46 -5.94 -5.17
N SER A 11 1.94 -7.16 -5.39
CA SER A 11 0.86 -7.40 -6.36
C SER A 11 -0.38 -6.59 -6.03
N PHE A 12 -0.77 -6.53 -4.75
CA PHE A 12 -1.90 -5.76 -4.29
C PHE A 12 -1.70 -4.26 -4.57
N TYR A 13 -0.52 -3.72 -4.23
CA TYR A 13 -0.17 -2.33 -4.48
C TYR A 13 -0.29 -1.97 -5.96
N HIS A 14 0.32 -2.75 -6.85
CA HIS A 14 0.27 -2.46 -8.29
C HIS A 14 -1.13 -2.62 -8.91
N GLN A 15 -2.02 -3.40 -8.29
CA GLN A 15 -3.41 -3.52 -8.72
C GLN A 15 -4.32 -2.39 -8.23
N HIS A 16 -4.05 -1.83 -7.05
CA HIS A 16 -4.97 -0.88 -6.37
C HIS A 16 -4.45 0.56 -6.29
N GLY A 17 -3.15 0.78 -6.54
CA GLY A 17 -2.51 2.09 -6.42
C GLY A 17 -2.08 2.44 -4.98
N PRO A 18 -1.81 3.73 -4.70
CA PRO A 18 -1.26 4.19 -3.42
C PRO A 18 -2.06 3.74 -2.19
N CYS A 19 -1.45 2.87 -1.38
CA CYS A 19 -2.01 2.35 -0.12
C CYS A 19 -0.88 1.82 0.78
N CYS A 20 -1.20 1.47 2.02
CA CYS A 20 -0.23 0.96 2.99
C CYS A 20 0.59 -0.25 2.48
N ALA A 21 0.00 -1.12 1.65
CA ALA A 21 0.69 -2.28 1.09
C ALA A 21 1.98 -1.93 0.31
N GLY A 22 2.01 -0.74 -0.32
CA GLY A 22 3.15 -0.25 -1.10
C GLY A 22 3.86 0.95 -0.46
N CYS A 23 3.67 1.19 0.84
CA CYS A 23 4.25 2.34 1.54
C CYS A 23 5.55 1.96 2.25
N ASP A 24 6.62 2.72 2.05
CA ASP A 24 7.93 2.53 2.68
C ASP A 24 7.88 2.60 4.21
N TRP A 25 6.89 3.30 4.77
CA TRP A 25 6.68 3.39 6.21
C TRP A 25 5.97 2.17 6.79
N TRP A 26 5.44 1.28 5.96
CA TRP A 26 4.55 0.23 6.41
C TRP A 26 5.24 -1.12 6.49
N ARG A 27 5.21 -1.72 7.68
CA ARG A 27 5.83 -3.00 7.96
C ARG A 27 4.77 -4.09 8.07
N SER A 28 4.79 -5.05 7.15
CA SER A 28 3.81 -6.15 7.17
C SER A 28 3.96 -7.07 8.39
N LEU A 29 2.84 -7.28 9.09
CA LEU A 29 2.71 -8.33 10.11
C LEU A 29 2.24 -9.63 9.45
N ASN A 30 1.29 -9.51 8.51
CA ASN A 30 0.79 -10.57 7.65
C ASN A 30 0.38 -9.99 6.29
N SER A 31 -0.33 -10.75 5.46
CA SER A 31 -0.77 -10.31 4.12
C SER A 31 -1.96 -9.34 4.14
N MET A 32 -2.58 -9.10 5.30
CA MET A 32 -3.77 -8.23 5.45
C MET A 32 -3.47 -6.97 6.25
N ALA A 33 -2.58 -7.05 7.24
CA ALA A 33 -2.32 -5.99 8.22
C ALA A 33 -0.84 -5.84 8.54
N GLY A 34 -0.48 -4.65 9.02
CA GLY A 34 0.88 -4.23 9.28
C GLY A 34 0.93 -2.96 10.12
N GLU A 35 2.15 -2.50 10.42
CA GLU A 35 2.43 -1.38 11.30
C GLU A 35 2.91 -0.17 10.51
N CYS A 36 2.33 1.00 10.78
CA CYS A 36 2.74 2.26 10.18
C CYS A 36 3.79 2.97 11.05
N HIS A 37 5.00 3.12 10.51
CA HIS A 37 6.13 3.79 11.18
C HIS A 37 6.26 5.28 10.85
N ALA A 38 5.32 5.85 10.08
CA ALA A 38 5.34 7.29 9.76
C ALA A 38 5.08 8.17 11.00
N GLY A 39 4.38 7.63 12.01
CA GLY A 39 4.03 8.32 13.24
C GLY A 39 4.71 7.73 14.49
N PRO A 40 4.57 8.41 15.64
CA PRO A 40 5.10 7.92 16.91
C PRO A 40 4.41 6.64 17.37
N MET A 41 5.01 5.96 18.35
CA MET A 41 4.35 4.86 19.06
C MET A 41 3.18 5.39 19.89
N VAL A 42 2.11 4.59 19.97
CA VAL A 42 0.90 4.86 20.74
C VAL A 42 0.70 3.78 21.80
N ALA A 43 -0.24 4.02 22.72
CA ALA A 43 -0.65 3.01 23.70
C ALA A 43 -1.24 1.79 22.98
N GLY A 44 -1.12 0.61 23.59
CA GLY A 44 -1.52 -0.65 22.94
C GLY A 44 -2.97 -0.69 22.47
N VAL A 45 -3.87 -0.04 23.21
CA VAL A 45 -5.30 0.05 22.87
C VAL A 45 -5.54 0.83 21.57
N ASP A 46 -4.71 1.85 21.32
CA ASP A 46 -4.85 2.73 20.15
C ASP A 46 -4.22 2.12 18.89
N ARG A 47 -3.30 1.14 19.06
CA ARG A 47 -2.64 0.49 17.92
C ARG A 47 -3.61 -0.24 17.02
N THR A 48 -4.60 -0.91 17.59
CA THR A 48 -5.50 -1.80 16.85
C THR A 48 -6.86 -1.20 16.56
N ALA A 49 -7.14 0.00 17.07
CA ALA A 49 -8.38 0.72 16.80
C ALA A 49 -8.68 0.85 15.29
N PRO A 50 -7.71 1.15 14.39
CA PRO A 50 -7.98 1.21 12.95
C PRO A 50 -8.32 -0.14 12.31
N LEU A 51 -7.99 -1.25 12.98
CA LEU A 51 -8.41 -2.60 12.57
C LEU A 51 -9.78 -2.98 13.12
N ASN A 52 -10.46 -2.06 13.82
CA ASN A 52 -11.72 -2.29 14.53
C ASN A 52 -11.62 -3.39 15.60
N ILE A 53 -10.43 -3.57 16.19
CA ILE A 53 -10.18 -4.50 17.29
C ILE A 53 -10.20 -3.73 18.60
N HIS A 54 -11.24 -3.96 19.40
CA HIS A 54 -11.49 -3.27 20.68
C HIS A 54 -11.10 -4.13 21.90
N GLY A 55 -10.68 -5.36 21.68
CA GLY A 55 -10.30 -6.28 22.75
C GLY A 55 -9.44 -7.42 22.24
N ALA A 56 -8.49 -7.84 23.08
CA ALA A 56 -7.64 -8.99 22.84
C ALA A 56 -7.49 -9.77 24.15
N SER A 57 -7.48 -11.10 24.07
CA SER A 57 -7.25 -11.97 25.23
C SER A 57 -5.84 -11.82 25.80
N ARG A 58 -4.90 -11.31 25.01
CA ARG A 58 -3.54 -10.97 25.42
C ARG A 58 -3.32 -9.48 25.35
N ALA A 59 -2.64 -8.94 26.35
CA ALA A 59 -2.25 -7.53 26.36
C ALA A 59 -1.43 -7.19 25.11
N ILE A 60 -1.90 -6.18 24.38
CA ILE A 60 -1.17 -5.57 23.28
C ILE A 60 -0.33 -4.44 23.89
N GLY A 61 1.00 -4.53 23.78
CA GLY A 61 1.90 -3.50 24.30
C GLY A 61 1.82 -2.21 23.48
N ALA A 62 2.46 -1.14 23.98
CA ALA A 62 2.69 0.06 23.18
C ALA A 62 3.50 -0.23 21.91
N GLY A 63 3.36 0.61 20.88
CA GLY A 63 4.01 0.42 19.60
C GLY A 63 3.35 1.23 18.48
N HIS A 64 3.67 0.90 17.24
CA HIS A 64 3.13 1.62 16.08
C HIS A 64 1.67 1.25 15.78
N VAL A 65 0.96 2.20 15.16
CA VAL A 65 -0.43 2.02 14.73
C VAL A 65 -0.51 0.92 13.68
N MET A 66 -1.47 0.02 13.82
CA MET A 66 -1.73 -1.05 12.88
C MET A 66 -2.81 -0.65 11.88
N THR A 67 -2.57 -0.90 10.60
CA THR A 67 -3.52 -0.61 9.52
C THR A 67 -3.71 -1.83 8.61
N LEU A 68 -4.86 -1.87 7.92
CA LEU A 68 -5.07 -2.79 6.81
C LEU A 68 -4.18 -2.40 5.63
N ARG A 69 -3.81 -3.38 4.81
CA ARG A 69 -2.98 -3.17 3.60
C ARG A 69 -3.59 -2.15 2.62
N GLU A 70 -4.92 -2.07 2.57
CA GLU A 70 -5.68 -1.19 1.67
C GLU A 70 -5.86 0.24 2.21
N HIS A 71 -5.41 0.50 3.44
CA HIS A 71 -5.55 1.83 4.01
C HIS A 71 -4.73 2.86 3.21
N VAL A 72 -5.40 3.93 2.77
CA VAL A 72 -4.76 5.06 2.09
C VAL A 72 -4.30 6.06 3.15
N CYS A 73 -3.01 6.07 3.47
CA CYS A 73 -2.46 6.96 4.48
C CYS A 73 -2.08 8.33 3.89
N GLY A 74 -2.35 9.41 4.63
CA GLY A 74 -1.96 10.77 4.21
C GLY A 74 -0.45 11.01 4.15
N ALA A 75 0.35 10.15 4.78
CA ALA A 75 1.81 10.18 4.76
C ALA A 75 2.42 9.13 3.81
N PHE A 76 1.67 8.71 2.78
CA PHE A 76 2.12 7.69 1.84
C PHE A 76 3.48 8.05 1.22
N LYS A 77 4.36 7.06 1.14
CA LYS A 77 5.72 7.20 0.59
C LYS A 77 6.09 5.94 -0.19
N ASP A 78 6.53 6.12 -1.42
CA ASP A 78 7.10 5.08 -2.29
C ASP A 78 8.30 5.67 -3.04
N GLU A 79 9.44 5.70 -2.36
CA GLU A 79 10.75 6.05 -2.93
C GLU A 79 11.53 4.81 -3.38
N PHE A 80 10.98 3.62 -3.17
CA PHE A 80 11.62 2.38 -3.57
C PHE A 80 11.79 2.32 -5.10
N ASP A 81 13.01 2.01 -5.53
CA ASP A 81 13.30 1.79 -6.95
C ASP A 81 12.80 0.41 -7.39
N TRP A 82 11.55 0.35 -7.82
CA TRP A 82 10.95 -0.86 -8.39
C TRP A 82 11.72 -1.40 -9.61
N ALA A 83 12.44 -0.55 -10.36
CA ALA A 83 13.19 -0.98 -11.54
C ALA A 83 14.42 -1.83 -11.16
N SER A 84 14.92 -1.67 -9.93
CA SER A 84 16.01 -2.48 -9.37
C SER A 84 15.65 -3.97 -9.20
N LEU A 85 14.36 -4.32 -9.16
CA LEU A 85 13.91 -5.69 -8.99
C LEU A 85 14.06 -6.53 -10.28
N PRO A 86 14.33 -7.85 -10.17
CA PRO A 86 14.41 -8.74 -11.32
C PRO A 86 13.16 -8.68 -12.20
N LEU A 87 13.33 -8.68 -13.52
CA LEU A 87 12.23 -8.58 -14.49
C LEU A 87 11.16 -9.67 -14.27
N GLY A 88 11.59 -10.90 -13.93
CA GLY A 88 10.68 -12.01 -13.65
C GLY A 88 9.78 -11.76 -12.42
N TYR A 89 10.29 -11.09 -11.39
CA TYR A 89 9.50 -10.71 -10.22
C TYR A 89 8.50 -9.61 -10.57
N ARG A 90 8.98 -8.55 -11.23
CA ARG A 90 8.13 -7.44 -11.70
C ARG A 90 6.93 -7.90 -12.54
N ARG A 91 7.14 -8.89 -13.41
CA ARG A 91 6.05 -9.50 -14.20
C ARG A 91 4.99 -10.16 -13.34
N ARG A 92 5.37 -10.83 -12.24
CA ARG A 92 4.42 -11.51 -11.35
C ARG A 92 3.58 -10.53 -10.56
N ILE A 93 4.20 -9.46 -10.07
CA ILE A 93 3.52 -8.45 -9.24
C ILE A 93 2.81 -7.35 -10.05
N GLY A 94 2.94 -7.34 -11.38
CA GLY A 94 2.33 -6.31 -12.22
C GLY A 94 3.06 -4.95 -12.21
N ALA A 95 4.32 -4.92 -11.76
CA ALA A 95 5.14 -3.71 -11.76
C ALA A 95 5.58 -3.30 -13.18
N PRO A 96 5.95 -2.03 -13.42
CA PRO A 96 6.47 -1.57 -14.70
C PRO A 96 7.66 -2.41 -15.21
N LEU A 97 7.54 -2.93 -16.43
CA LEU A 97 8.58 -3.76 -17.05
C LEU A 97 9.73 -2.93 -17.65
N THR A 98 9.48 -1.65 -17.90
CA THR A 98 10.46 -0.69 -18.43
C THR A 98 10.37 0.60 -17.63
N GLU A 99 11.45 1.38 -17.65
CA GLU A 99 11.51 2.69 -16.97
C GLU A 99 10.44 3.68 -17.47
N LYS A 100 10.01 3.52 -18.73
CA LYS A 100 8.94 4.32 -19.34
C LYS A 100 7.51 3.94 -18.90
N GLY A 101 7.33 2.80 -18.22
CA GLY A 101 6.01 2.30 -17.82
C GLY A 101 5.34 3.06 -16.67
N ARG A 102 6.08 3.91 -15.95
CA ARG A 102 5.56 4.67 -14.79
C ARG A 102 4.55 5.76 -15.19
N ILE A 103 4.60 6.25 -16.43
CA ILE A 103 3.80 7.39 -16.91
C ILE A 103 2.39 6.98 -17.36
N ALA A 104 2.18 5.72 -17.75
CA ALA A 104 0.94 5.31 -18.41
C ALA A 104 -0.27 5.12 -17.48
N LEU A 105 -0.06 4.89 -16.17
CA LEU A 105 -1.16 4.65 -15.23
C LEU A 105 -1.81 5.94 -14.69
N ALA A 106 -1.11 7.08 -14.77
CA ALA A 106 -1.60 8.37 -14.28
C ALA A 106 -2.54 9.09 -15.27
N THR A 107 -2.69 8.59 -16.51
CA THR A 107 -3.35 9.34 -17.60
C THR A 107 -4.74 8.82 -17.98
N THR A 108 -5.28 7.80 -17.29
CA THR A 108 -6.63 7.29 -17.59
C THR A 108 -7.78 7.98 -16.86
N GLN A 109 -7.51 8.96 -15.99
CA GLN A 109 -8.55 9.85 -15.44
C GLN A 109 -8.57 11.18 -16.20
N GLY A 110 -9.27 11.22 -17.33
CA GLY A 110 -9.41 12.45 -18.11
C GLY A 110 -10.04 12.25 -19.48
N ARG A 111 -11.19 11.56 -19.56
CA ARG A 111 -12.03 11.62 -20.75
C ARG A 111 -13.49 11.70 -20.34
N GLU A 112 -13.86 12.83 -19.77
CA GLU A 112 -15.25 13.24 -19.64
C GLU A 112 -15.71 13.89 -20.93
N THR A 113 -16.86 13.41 -21.38
CA THR A 113 -17.63 13.78 -22.54
C THR A 113 -18.36 15.11 -22.32
N GLY A 114 -18.22 16.05 -23.25
CA GLY A 114 -19.14 17.16 -23.47
C GLY A 114 -18.89 17.67 -24.88
N GLY A 115 -19.79 17.52 -25.84
CA GLY A 115 -21.21 17.81 -25.75
C GLY A 115 -21.42 19.15 -26.45
N GLY A 116 -21.51 19.11 -27.78
CA GLY A 116 -21.74 20.29 -28.59
C GLY A 116 -23.11 20.90 -28.32
N VAL A 117 -23.19 22.22 -28.50
CA VAL A 117 -24.40 22.91 -28.93
C VAL A 117 -23.98 24.06 -29.84
N ASP A 118 -24.38 23.95 -31.11
CA ASP A 118 -24.57 25.07 -32.02
C ASP A 118 -25.90 25.75 -31.66
N GLY A 119 -25.95 27.09 -31.69
CA GLY A 119 -27.17 27.87 -31.50
C GLY A 119 -26.92 29.29 -31.00
#